data_AF-A0A8I6SLA0-F1
#
_entry.id   AF-A0A8I6SLA0-F1
#
_cell.length_a   1.000
_cell.length_b   1.000
_cell.length_c   1.000
_cell.angle_alpha   90.00
_cell.angle_beta   90.00
_cell.angle_gamma   90.00
#
_symmetry.space_group_name_H-M   'P 1'
#
loop_
_entity.id
_entity.type
_entity.pdbx_description
1 polymer ?
#
loop_
_entity_poly.entity_id
_entity_poly.type
_entity_poly.pdbx_seq_one_letter_code
_entity_poly.pdbx_strand_id
1 'polypeptide(L)'
;MPCSAVTLSLATITAIVATALLAIAFSTDNWLYTEVKRSMIKDYASKRGGQEALLESMNTKYYYYTRTRGLFRICFPKERPPTVETYLSPVETHCMNIEYYLPDVDNLTRGFSEDAMTRLHMGRSAIALFILAFFTIFVAFWTGIAGCWRRSPGNITATAILMLLACLLSAGAMGLWHGVEYYEKERVVGEEFYQQWNNVLRNETVTQHDWSYVLAWLSVGSMFVSSILFMVSSCCLRSELEDTPNMHFVMPVYPQKQHYAYPPPVYPPYQPGPPYYHGSQCGPYNY
;
A
#
# COMPACT_ATOMS: atom_id res chain seq x y z
N MET A 1 27.18 -16.73 9.45
CA MET A 1 26.81 -15.46 8.78
C MET A 1 25.93 -14.67 9.73
N PRO A 2 26.07 -13.34 9.84
CA PRO A 2 25.24 -12.57 10.76
C PRO A 2 23.77 -12.71 10.32
N CYS A 3 22.95 -13.30 11.18
CA CYS A 3 21.51 -13.49 10.95
C CYS A 3 20.85 -12.15 10.60
N SER A 4 21.30 -11.09 11.26
CA SER A 4 20.77 -9.73 11.09
C SER A 4 20.93 -9.20 9.67
N ALA A 5 22.05 -9.44 8.99
CA ALA A 5 22.30 -8.87 7.66
C ALA A 5 21.39 -9.47 6.58
N VAL A 6 21.23 -10.80 6.59
CA VAL A 6 20.42 -11.51 5.59
C VAL A 6 18.94 -11.19 5.80
N THR A 7 18.45 -11.28 7.04
CA THR A 7 17.04 -11.01 7.36
C THR A 7 16.64 -9.57 7.08
N LEU A 8 17.50 -8.60 7.39
CA LEU A 8 17.26 -7.18 7.12
C LEU A 8 17.25 -6.88 5.62
N SER A 9 18.15 -7.51 4.85
CA SER A 9 18.17 -7.36 3.38
C SER A 9 16.90 -7.90 2.73
N LEU A 10 16.41 -9.07 3.16
CA LEU A 10 15.17 -9.64 2.66
C LEU A 10 13.96 -8.80 3.10
N ALA A 11 13.94 -8.31 4.34
CA ALA A 11 12.87 -7.45 4.86
C ALA A 11 12.74 -6.15 4.05
N THR A 12 13.87 -5.52 3.70
CA THR A 12 13.88 -4.28 2.92
C THR A 12 13.45 -4.49 1.46
N ILE A 13 13.93 -5.55 0.80
CA ILE A 13 13.51 -5.87 -0.58
C ILE A 13 12.00 -6.14 -0.63
N THR A 14 11.50 -6.96 0.30
CA THR A 14 10.06 -7.27 0.38
C THR A 14 9.23 -6.03 0.69
N ALA A 15 9.70 -5.11 1.54
CA ALA A 15 9.03 -3.83 1.80
C ALA A 15 8.94 -2.94 0.56
N ILE A 16 10.03 -2.84 -0.22
CA ILE A 16 10.09 -2.04 -1.45
C ILE A 16 9.12 -2.61 -2.49
N VAL A 17 9.15 -3.94 -2.70
CA VAL A 17 8.22 -4.62 -3.62
C VAL A 17 6.78 -4.38 -3.17
N ALA A 18 6.48 -4.56 -1.89
CA ALA A 18 5.14 -4.34 -1.37
C ALA A 18 4.66 -2.90 -1.59
N THR A 19 5.50 -1.91 -1.31
CA THR A 19 5.18 -0.48 -1.51
C THR A 19 4.95 -0.15 -2.98
N ALA A 20 5.79 -0.67 -3.88
CA ALA A 20 5.66 -0.47 -5.32
C ALA A 20 4.34 -1.08 -5.84
N LEU A 21 4.01 -2.32 -5.44
CA LEU A 21 2.76 -2.97 -5.81
C LEU A 21 1.53 -2.18 -5.32
N LEU A 22 1.57 -1.64 -4.09
CA LEU A 22 0.48 -0.81 -3.56
C LEU A 22 0.32 0.47 -4.37
N ALA A 23 1.43 1.16 -4.65
CA ALA A 23 1.43 2.42 -5.39
C ALA A 23 0.89 2.25 -6.81
N ILE A 24 1.33 1.18 -7.50
CA ILE A 24 0.81 0.83 -8.82
C ILE A 24 -0.68 0.60 -8.73
N ALA A 25 -1.14 -0.32 -7.87
CA ALA A 25 -2.55 -0.65 -7.72
C ALA A 25 -3.40 0.58 -7.38
N PHE A 26 -2.92 1.46 -6.50
CA PHE A 26 -3.65 2.68 -6.10
C PHE A 26 -3.81 3.67 -7.27
N SER A 27 -2.81 3.76 -8.14
CA SER A 27 -2.79 4.72 -9.25
C SER A 27 -3.51 4.25 -10.52
N THR A 28 -3.82 2.96 -10.63
CA THR A 28 -4.30 2.34 -11.87
C THR A 28 -5.80 2.10 -11.88
N ASP A 29 -6.34 2.04 -13.10
CA ASP A 29 -7.78 1.99 -13.35
C ASP A 29 -8.31 0.56 -13.62
N ASN A 30 -7.53 -0.48 -13.29
CA ASN A 30 -7.79 -1.88 -13.64
C ASN A 30 -8.06 -2.74 -12.39
N TRP A 31 -9.01 -2.32 -11.56
CA TRP A 31 -9.46 -3.09 -10.40
C TRP A 31 -10.60 -4.03 -10.76
N LEU A 32 -11.52 -3.53 -11.58
CA LEU A 32 -12.69 -4.27 -12.04
C LEU A 32 -12.85 -4.07 -13.55
N TYR A 33 -12.97 -5.18 -14.27
CA TYR A 33 -13.29 -5.19 -15.68
C TYR A 33 -14.74 -5.62 -15.88
N THR A 34 -15.51 -4.79 -16.56
CA THR A 34 -16.91 -5.08 -16.92
C THR A 34 -17.00 -5.14 -18.44
N GLU A 35 -17.20 -6.35 -18.98
CA GLU A 35 -17.43 -6.55 -20.39
C GLU A 35 -18.93 -6.65 -20.67
N VAL A 36 -19.40 -5.82 -21.62
CA VAL A 36 -20.78 -5.87 -22.12
C VAL A 36 -20.76 -6.33 -23.57
N LYS A 37 -21.41 -7.46 -23.85
CA LYS A 37 -21.52 -8.03 -25.20
C LYS A 37 -22.61 -7.34 -26.00
N ARG A 38 -22.32 -6.10 -26.45
CA ARG A 38 -23.29 -5.26 -27.18
C ARG A 38 -23.84 -5.91 -28.46
N SER A 39 -23.07 -6.76 -29.14
CA SER A 39 -23.54 -7.52 -30.31
C SER A 39 -24.69 -8.46 -29.97
N MET A 40 -24.59 -9.18 -28.86
CA MET A 40 -25.63 -10.11 -28.40
C MET A 40 -26.92 -9.39 -28.01
N ILE A 41 -26.79 -8.21 -27.40
CA ILE A 41 -27.94 -7.35 -27.06
C ILE A 41 -28.65 -6.86 -28.33
N LYS A 42 -27.89 -6.44 -29.35
CA LYS A 42 -28.43 -6.06 -30.67
C LYS A 42 -29.16 -7.22 -31.35
N ASP A 43 -28.56 -8.41 -31.34
CA ASP A 43 -29.15 -9.62 -31.93
C ASP A 43 -30.43 -10.05 -31.19
N TYR A 44 -30.47 -9.88 -29.87
CA TYR A 44 -31.68 -10.12 -29.09
C TYR A 44 -32.80 -9.13 -29.47
N ALA A 45 -32.47 -7.84 -29.59
CA ALA A 45 -33.42 -6.79 -29.96
C ALA A 45 -33.99 -6.99 -31.37
N SER A 46 -33.14 -7.38 -32.34
CA SER A 46 -33.56 -7.64 -33.72
C SER A 46 -34.47 -8.86 -33.85
N LYS A 47 -34.23 -9.92 -33.07
CA LYS A 47 -35.04 -11.16 -33.09
C LYS A 47 -36.43 -11.00 -32.47
N ARG A 48 -36.57 -10.17 -31.43
CA ARG A 48 -37.88 -9.99 -30.74
C ARG A 48 -38.74 -8.87 -31.33
N GLY A 49 -38.15 -7.89 -32.03
CA GLY A 49 -38.86 -6.73 -32.55
C GLY A 49 -39.39 -5.80 -31.44
N GLY A 50 -39.64 -4.53 -31.76
CA GLY A 50 -40.23 -3.56 -30.81
C GLY A 50 -39.36 -3.23 -29.59
N GLN A 51 -38.04 -3.41 -29.68
CA GLN A 51 -37.06 -3.13 -28.61
C GLN A 51 -36.30 -1.82 -28.85
N GLU A 52 -36.98 -0.79 -29.37
CA GLU A 52 -36.37 0.50 -29.72
C GLU A 52 -35.78 1.20 -28.48
N ALA A 53 -36.51 1.19 -27.36
CA ALA A 53 -36.05 1.75 -26.09
C ALA A 53 -34.80 1.04 -25.54
N LEU A 54 -34.63 -0.27 -25.80
CA LEU A 54 -33.43 -1.02 -25.43
C LEU A 54 -32.22 -0.63 -26.28
N LEU A 55 -32.43 -0.42 -27.58
CA LEU A 55 -31.37 0.01 -28.49
C LEU A 55 -30.96 1.46 -28.21
N GLU A 56 -31.91 2.32 -27.87
CA GLU A 56 -31.66 3.69 -27.42
C GLU A 56 -30.86 3.70 -26.11
N SER A 57 -31.30 2.96 -25.09
CA SER A 57 -30.57 2.87 -23.81
C SER A 57 -29.16 2.30 -24.00
N MET A 58 -28.99 1.29 -24.86
CA MET A 58 -27.70 0.72 -25.18
C MET A 58 -26.72 1.72 -25.82
N ASN A 59 -27.22 2.71 -26.58
CA ASN A 59 -26.39 3.73 -27.24
C ASN A 59 -26.23 5.01 -26.42
N THR A 60 -27.07 5.22 -25.41
CA THR A 60 -27.07 6.44 -24.60
C THR A 60 -26.51 6.21 -23.20
N LYS A 61 -26.73 5.06 -22.58
CA LYS A 61 -26.34 4.84 -21.18
C LYS A 61 -24.93 4.24 -21.11
N TYR A 62 -24.04 4.88 -20.35
CA TYR A 62 -22.63 4.49 -20.26
C TYR A 62 -22.40 3.06 -19.73
N TYR A 63 -23.32 2.54 -18.91
CA TYR A 63 -23.18 1.21 -18.32
C TYR A 63 -23.44 0.05 -19.31
N TYR A 64 -23.89 0.34 -20.54
CA TYR A 64 -23.91 -0.62 -21.66
C TYR A 64 -22.58 -0.73 -22.42
N TYR A 65 -21.56 0.01 -22.00
CA TYR A 65 -20.24 -0.01 -22.61
C TYR A 65 -19.27 -0.83 -21.76
N THR A 66 -18.38 -1.55 -22.44
CA THR A 66 -17.27 -2.25 -21.81
C THR A 66 -16.33 -1.24 -21.16
N ARG A 67 -16.01 -1.45 -19.89
CA ARG A 67 -15.30 -0.50 -19.05
C ARG A 67 -14.36 -1.17 -18.07
N THR A 68 -13.28 -0.48 -17.75
CA THR A 68 -12.42 -0.76 -16.60
C THR A 68 -12.69 0.28 -15.53
N ARG A 69 -12.62 -0.12 -14.26
CA ARG A 69 -12.83 0.76 -13.12
C ARG A 69 -11.64 0.66 -12.18
N GLY A 70 -11.12 1.82 -11.79
CA GLY A 70 -10.18 1.99 -10.70
C GLY A 70 -10.82 2.56 -9.44
N LEU A 71 -9.95 3.09 -8.59
CA LEU A 71 -10.34 3.86 -7.41
C LEU A 71 -10.84 5.27 -7.75
N PHE A 72 -10.29 5.90 -8.79
CA PHE A 72 -10.59 7.31 -9.09
C PHE A 72 -11.36 7.52 -10.39
N ARG A 73 -11.31 6.54 -11.30
CA ARG A 73 -11.75 6.73 -12.68
C ARG A 73 -12.43 5.47 -13.21
N ILE A 74 -13.27 5.67 -14.22
CA ILE A 74 -13.84 4.63 -15.07
C ILE A 74 -13.37 4.92 -16.49
N CYS A 75 -12.76 3.94 -17.14
CA CYS A 75 -12.20 4.07 -18.47
C CYS A 75 -12.88 3.12 -19.46
N PHE A 76 -12.95 3.53 -20.73
CA PHE A 76 -13.65 2.83 -21.80
C PHE A 76 -12.64 2.39 -22.87
N PRO A 77 -12.10 1.16 -22.80
CA PRO A 77 -11.01 0.72 -23.68
C PRO A 77 -11.46 0.37 -25.10
N LYS A 78 -12.74 0.01 -25.30
CA LYS A 78 -13.26 -0.43 -26.61
C LYS A 78 -13.99 0.68 -27.35
N GLU A 79 -15.00 1.27 -26.70
CA GLU A 79 -15.91 2.20 -27.34
C GLU A 79 -16.27 3.33 -26.38
N ARG A 80 -16.27 4.57 -26.88
CA ARG A 80 -16.60 5.76 -26.09
C ARG A 80 -18.12 5.95 -26.02
N PRO A 81 -18.70 6.15 -24.81
CA PRO A 81 -20.10 6.57 -24.69
C PRO A 81 -20.27 8.02 -25.16
N PRO A 82 -21.27 8.35 -25.99
CA PRO A 82 -21.46 9.70 -26.54
C PRO A 82 -22.08 10.68 -25.55
N THR A 83 -22.70 10.19 -24.47
CA THR A 83 -23.49 10.98 -23.51
C THR A 83 -22.72 11.49 -22.31
N VAL A 84 -21.53 10.96 -22.06
CA VAL A 84 -20.72 11.33 -20.90
C VAL A 84 -19.48 12.08 -21.36
N GLU A 85 -19.18 13.18 -20.67
CA GLU A 85 -17.94 13.90 -20.88
C GLU A 85 -16.78 13.02 -20.42
N THR A 86 -15.96 12.61 -21.39
CA THR A 86 -14.74 11.84 -21.15
C THR A 86 -13.53 12.64 -21.55
N TYR A 87 -12.45 12.50 -20.79
CA TYR A 87 -11.15 13.06 -21.09
C TYR A 87 -10.19 11.95 -21.51
N LEU A 88 -9.12 12.32 -22.20
CA LEU A 88 -8.07 11.38 -22.60
C LEU A 88 -7.10 11.19 -21.43
N SER A 89 -6.94 9.95 -20.97
CA SER A 89 -5.97 9.62 -19.93
C SER A 89 -4.54 9.61 -20.52
N PRO A 90 -3.49 9.66 -19.67
CA PRO A 90 -2.10 9.53 -20.13
C PRO A 90 -1.79 8.22 -20.88
N VAL A 91 -2.68 7.21 -20.79
CA VAL A 91 -2.55 5.92 -21.46
C VAL A 91 -3.45 5.86 -22.71
N GLU A 92 -3.83 7.04 -23.26
CA GLU A 92 -4.65 7.20 -24.46
C GLU A 92 -6.04 6.53 -24.38
N THR A 93 -6.53 6.25 -23.18
CA THR A 93 -7.88 5.72 -22.96
C THR A 93 -8.84 6.83 -22.57
N HIS A 94 -10.08 6.77 -23.07
CA HIS A 94 -11.12 7.71 -22.66
C HIS A 94 -11.67 7.35 -21.29
N CYS A 95 -11.60 8.28 -20.34
CA CYS A 95 -12.03 8.05 -18.97
C CYS A 95 -12.95 9.16 -18.46
N MET A 96 -13.70 8.82 -17.42
CA MET A 96 -14.48 9.75 -16.59
C MET A 96 -14.07 9.55 -15.12
N ASN A 97 -14.22 10.60 -14.31
CA ASN A 97 -13.91 10.53 -12.88
C ASN A 97 -15.05 9.87 -12.10
N ILE A 98 -14.70 9.16 -11.02
CA ILE A 98 -15.67 8.71 -10.04
C ILE A 98 -15.94 9.87 -9.09
N GLU A 99 -17.21 10.28 -9.04
CA GLU A 99 -17.63 11.37 -8.16
C GLU A 99 -17.75 10.89 -6.72
N TYR A 100 -16.78 11.27 -5.90
CA TYR A 100 -16.83 11.01 -4.47
C TYR A 100 -17.64 12.02 -3.69
N TYR A 101 -18.29 13.02 -4.31
CA TYR A 101 -19.01 14.19 -3.75
C TYR A 101 -18.34 14.83 -2.52
N LEU A 102 -18.37 16.14 -2.35
CA LEU A 102 -18.02 16.71 -1.04
C LEU A 102 -19.31 16.95 -0.25
N PRO A 103 -19.35 16.68 1.06
CA PRO A 103 -20.49 17.09 1.86
C PRO A 103 -20.68 18.60 1.72
N ASP A 104 -21.94 19.01 1.53
CA ASP A 104 -22.39 20.41 1.60
C ASP A 104 -22.02 21.33 0.41
N VAL A 105 -21.41 20.81 -0.65
CA VAL A 105 -21.24 21.54 -1.91
C VAL A 105 -22.47 21.26 -2.78
N ASP A 106 -23.25 22.31 -3.06
CA ASP A 106 -24.40 22.32 -3.98
C ASP A 106 -25.61 21.43 -3.62
N ASN A 107 -25.73 20.97 -2.36
CA ASN A 107 -26.82 20.08 -1.90
C ASN A 107 -26.98 18.77 -2.72
N LEU A 108 -25.95 18.35 -3.47
CA LEU A 108 -26.03 17.23 -4.41
C LEU A 108 -26.35 15.88 -3.74
N THR A 109 -25.91 15.68 -2.50
CA THR A 109 -26.13 14.43 -1.75
C THR A 109 -27.46 14.39 -1.00
N ARG A 110 -28.26 15.46 -1.03
CA ARG A 110 -29.51 15.56 -0.23
C ARG A 110 -30.60 14.60 -0.70
N GLY A 111 -30.55 14.18 -1.97
CA GLY A 111 -31.49 13.21 -2.55
C GLY A 111 -31.02 11.75 -2.47
N PHE A 112 -29.88 11.47 -1.83
CA PHE A 112 -29.34 10.11 -1.79
C PHE A 112 -30.12 9.26 -0.79
N SER A 113 -30.36 8.00 -1.15
CA SER A 113 -30.85 7.00 -0.21
C SER A 113 -29.80 6.70 0.86
N GLU A 114 -30.24 6.14 1.99
CA GLU A 114 -29.34 5.72 3.07
C GLU A 114 -28.26 4.74 2.60
N ASP A 115 -28.62 3.80 1.72
CA ASP A 115 -27.68 2.85 1.12
C ASP A 115 -26.67 3.54 0.19
N ALA A 116 -27.12 4.51 -0.62
CA ALA A 116 -26.25 5.28 -1.49
C ALA A 116 -25.26 6.14 -0.69
N MET A 117 -25.72 6.71 0.44
CA MET A 117 -24.89 7.48 1.35
C MET A 117 -23.86 6.60 2.06
N THR A 118 -24.28 5.42 2.53
CA THR A 118 -23.39 4.44 3.17
C THR A 118 -22.30 3.97 2.21
N ARG A 119 -22.66 3.62 0.97
CA ARG A 119 -21.71 3.30 -0.10
C ARG A 119 -20.68 4.40 -0.31
N LEU A 120 -21.14 5.66 -0.37
CA LEU A 120 -20.27 6.80 -0.59
C LEU A 120 -19.27 7.00 0.57
N HIS A 121 -19.73 6.86 1.82
CA HIS A 121 -18.86 6.93 2.98
C HIS A 121 -17.83 5.79 3.01
N MET A 122 -18.23 4.56 2.70
CA MET A 122 -17.28 3.44 2.60
C MET A 122 -16.22 3.69 1.52
N GLY A 123 -16.63 4.23 0.35
CA GLY A 123 -15.71 4.56 -0.73
C GLY A 123 -14.70 5.63 -0.35
N ARG A 124 -15.14 6.72 0.29
CA ARG A 124 -14.25 7.78 0.80
C ARG A 124 -13.28 7.25 1.86
N SER A 125 -13.80 6.45 2.80
CA SER A 125 -13.01 5.85 3.87
C SER A 125 -11.98 4.85 3.33
N ALA A 126 -12.30 4.08 2.28
CA ALA A 126 -11.33 3.21 1.63
C ALA A 126 -10.13 3.99 1.06
N ILE A 127 -10.39 5.10 0.36
CA ILE A 127 -9.34 5.98 -0.17
C ILE A 127 -8.53 6.61 0.98
N ALA A 128 -9.21 7.10 2.02
CA ALA A 128 -8.54 7.69 3.18
C ALA A 128 -7.60 6.70 3.88
N LEU A 129 -8.03 5.44 4.04
CA LEU A 129 -7.20 4.38 4.63
C LEU A 129 -5.97 4.07 3.76
N PHE A 130 -6.07 4.05 2.43
CA PHE A 130 -4.90 3.90 1.56
C PHE A 130 -3.92 5.07 1.72
N ILE A 131 -4.41 6.32 1.78
CA ILE A 131 -3.56 7.49 1.99
C ILE A 131 -2.83 7.40 3.35
N LEU A 132 -3.54 7.01 4.41
CA LEU A 132 -2.95 6.79 5.73
C LEU A 132 -1.94 5.64 5.72
N ALA A 133 -2.19 4.59 4.94
CA ALA A 133 -1.22 3.51 4.76
C ALA A 133 0.06 4.00 4.09
N PHE A 134 -0.03 4.77 2.99
CA PHE A 134 1.14 5.38 2.34
C PHE A 134 1.91 6.32 3.27
N PHE A 135 1.20 7.13 4.05
CA PHE A 135 1.84 7.99 5.05
C PHE A 135 2.58 7.17 6.11
N THR A 136 1.97 6.08 6.58
CA THR A 136 2.60 5.16 7.54
C THR A 136 3.84 4.48 6.95
N ILE A 137 3.78 4.05 5.69
CA ILE A 137 4.92 3.50 4.94
C ILE A 137 6.04 4.54 4.83
N PHE A 138 5.71 5.80 4.55
CA PHE A 138 6.69 6.88 4.48
C PHE A 138 7.41 7.08 5.82
N VAL A 139 6.67 7.08 6.94
CA VAL A 139 7.28 7.15 8.28
C VAL A 139 8.11 5.90 8.58
N ALA A 140 7.64 4.71 8.18
CA ALA A 140 8.36 3.45 8.33
C ALA A 140 9.69 3.46 7.58
N PHE A 141 9.73 4.01 6.37
CA PHE A 141 10.93 4.13 5.55
C PHE A 141 12.03 4.93 6.26
N TRP A 142 11.72 6.11 6.77
CA TRP A 142 12.70 6.94 7.49
C TRP A 142 13.13 6.31 8.81
N THR A 143 12.19 5.69 9.53
CA THR A 143 12.48 4.97 10.78
C THR A 143 13.41 3.78 10.51
N GLY A 144 13.19 3.07 9.40
CA GLY A 144 14.00 1.94 8.94
C GLY A 144 15.42 2.39 8.56
N ILE A 145 15.57 3.46 7.79
CA ILE A 145 16.89 4.03 7.47
C ILE A 145 17.65 4.41 8.74
N ALA A 146 17.01 5.12 9.66
CA ALA A 146 17.63 5.50 10.93
C ALA A 146 18.00 4.27 11.78
N GLY A 147 17.19 3.21 11.75
CA GLY A 147 17.47 1.95 12.42
C GLY A 147 18.65 1.19 11.82
N CYS A 148 18.73 1.10 10.49
CA CYS A 148 19.85 0.48 9.79
C CYS A 148 21.15 1.26 10.00
N TRP A 149 21.10 2.60 9.89
CA TRP A 149 22.27 3.47 10.06
C TRP A 149 22.86 3.40 11.46
N ARG A 150 22.01 3.51 12.49
CA ARG A 150 22.44 3.47 13.90
C ARG A 150 22.56 2.05 14.45
N ARG A 151 22.29 1.04 13.62
CA ARG A 151 22.19 -0.37 14.03
C ARG A 151 21.33 -0.52 15.30
N SER A 152 20.21 0.20 15.36
CA SER A 152 19.36 0.28 16.55
C SER A 152 18.22 -0.74 16.47
N PRO A 153 18.20 -1.78 17.33
CA PRO A 153 17.11 -2.76 17.32
C PRO A 153 15.76 -2.13 17.65
N GLY A 154 15.71 -1.10 18.50
CA GLY A 154 14.47 -0.38 18.81
C GLY A 154 13.84 0.27 17.58
N ASN A 155 14.64 0.93 16.75
CA ASN A 155 14.15 1.54 15.51
C ASN A 155 13.73 0.50 14.47
N ILE A 156 14.42 -0.65 14.40
CA ILE A 156 14.01 -1.75 13.51
C ILE A 156 12.68 -2.37 13.98
N THR A 157 12.47 -2.53 15.29
CA THR A 157 11.18 -2.95 15.84
C THR A 157 10.07 -1.92 15.56
N ALA A 158 10.35 -0.63 15.70
CA ALA A 158 9.39 0.41 15.35
C ALA A 158 9.02 0.36 13.86
N THR A 159 9.99 0.09 12.98
CA THR A 159 9.75 -0.12 11.55
C THR A 159 8.84 -1.31 11.29
N ALA A 160 9.04 -2.44 11.99
CA ALA A 160 8.14 -3.60 11.90
C ALA A 160 6.71 -3.24 12.31
N ILE A 161 6.53 -2.53 13.42
CA ILE A 161 5.20 -2.11 13.91
C ILE A 161 4.51 -1.18 12.90
N LEU A 162 5.24 -0.21 12.34
CA LEU A 162 4.69 0.70 11.33
C LEU A 162 4.33 -0.03 10.03
N MET A 163 5.14 -1.00 9.59
CA MET A 163 4.82 -1.84 8.44
C MET A 163 3.57 -2.71 8.70
N LEU A 164 3.40 -3.25 9.91
CA LEU A 164 2.18 -3.96 10.31
C LEU A 164 0.97 -3.04 10.30
N LEU A 165 1.10 -1.82 10.83
CA LEU A 165 0.03 -0.83 10.81
C LEU A 165 -0.38 -0.47 9.38
N ALA A 166 0.59 -0.24 8.49
CA ALA A 166 0.33 0.00 7.07
C ALA A 166 -0.38 -1.19 6.39
N CYS A 167 0.00 -2.42 6.74
CA CYS A 167 -0.67 -3.63 6.28
C CYS A 167 -2.14 -3.67 6.73
N LEU A 168 -2.41 -3.39 8.02
CA LEU A 168 -3.77 -3.40 8.57
C LEU A 168 -4.64 -2.29 7.96
N LEU A 169 -4.09 -1.09 7.76
CA LEU A 169 -4.78 0.01 7.08
C LEU A 169 -5.11 -0.35 5.63
N SER A 170 -4.17 -0.95 4.91
CA SER A 170 -4.37 -1.40 3.53
C SER A 170 -5.39 -2.53 3.43
N ALA A 171 -5.34 -3.50 4.36
CA ALA A 171 -6.34 -4.57 4.44
C ALA A 171 -7.74 -4.02 4.78
N GLY A 172 -7.83 -3.04 5.68
CA GLY A 172 -9.07 -2.34 6.00
C GLY A 172 -9.62 -1.56 4.80
N ALA A 173 -8.75 -0.90 4.02
CA ALA A 173 -9.13 -0.24 2.78
C ALA A 173 -9.72 -1.22 1.75
N MET A 174 -9.08 -2.38 1.58
CA MET A 174 -9.61 -3.47 0.73
C MET A 174 -10.96 -3.99 1.24
N GLY A 175 -11.12 -4.15 2.54
CA GLY A 175 -12.40 -4.57 3.15
C GLY A 175 -13.52 -3.58 2.87
N LEU A 176 -13.26 -2.27 3.01
CA LEU A 176 -14.22 -1.22 2.68
C LEU A 176 -14.53 -1.17 1.19
N TRP A 177 -13.52 -1.37 0.32
CA TRP A 177 -13.71 -1.42 -1.12
C TRP A 177 -14.63 -2.59 -1.53
N HIS A 178 -14.46 -3.77 -0.94
CA HIS A 178 -15.41 -4.87 -1.12
C HIS A 178 -16.80 -4.56 -0.58
N GLY A 179 -16.89 -3.81 0.53
CA GLY A 179 -18.14 -3.27 1.03
C GLY A 179 -18.85 -2.39 0.00
N VAL A 180 -18.13 -1.49 -0.67
CA VAL A 180 -18.68 -0.68 -1.77
C VAL A 180 -19.18 -1.56 -2.90
N GLU A 181 -18.38 -2.55 -3.33
CA GLU A 181 -18.76 -3.49 -4.40
C GLU A 181 -20.05 -4.25 -4.06
N TYR A 182 -20.15 -4.74 -2.82
CA TYR A 182 -21.35 -5.42 -2.32
C TYR A 182 -22.58 -4.50 -2.36
N TYR A 183 -22.44 -3.25 -1.89
CA TYR A 183 -23.55 -2.30 -1.90
C TYR A 183 -24.01 -1.99 -3.32
N GLU A 184 -23.10 -1.81 -4.27
CA GLU A 184 -23.45 -1.52 -5.67
C GLU A 184 -24.11 -2.72 -6.38
N LYS A 185 -23.83 -3.94 -5.93
CA LYS A 185 -24.42 -5.17 -6.48
C LYS A 185 -25.75 -5.55 -5.84
N GLU A 186 -25.90 -5.35 -4.52
CA GLU A 186 -26.99 -5.97 -3.75
C GLU A 186 -27.92 -4.99 -3.04
N ARG A 187 -27.51 -3.74 -2.80
CA ARG A 187 -28.27 -2.81 -1.93
C ARG A 187 -28.70 -1.53 -2.63
N VAL A 188 -27.80 -0.91 -3.40
CA VAL A 188 -28.06 0.38 -4.02
C VAL A 188 -28.99 0.22 -5.22
N VAL A 189 -29.98 1.10 -5.28
CA VAL A 189 -31.05 1.11 -6.26
C VAL A 189 -30.87 2.33 -7.16
N GLY A 190 -30.60 2.08 -8.44
CA GLY A 190 -30.43 3.09 -9.51
C GLY A 190 -30.23 2.40 -10.85
N GLU A 191 -30.59 3.05 -11.96
CA GLU A 191 -30.62 2.43 -13.30
C GLU A 191 -29.23 1.93 -13.73
N GLU A 192 -28.20 2.55 -13.20
CA GLU A 192 -26.79 2.23 -13.39
C GLU A 192 -26.30 1.02 -12.58
N PHE A 193 -27.03 0.60 -11.55
CA PHE A 193 -26.66 -0.49 -10.66
C PHE A 193 -27.29 -1.81 -11.04
N TYR A 194 -26.59 -2.90 -10.70
CA TYR A 194 -26.92 -4.25 -11.15
C TYR A 194 -28.36 -4.67 -10.82
N GLN A 195 -28.89 -4.24 -9.66
CA GLN A 195 -30.25 -4.56 -9.22
C GLN A 195 -31.36 -3.99 -10.10
N GLN A 196 -31.12 -2.93 -10.89
CA GLN A 196 -32.12 -2.37 -11.80
C GLN A 196 -31.82 -2.64 -13.28
N TRP A 197 -30.69 -3.28 -13.59
CA TRP A 197 -30.40 -3.67 -14.97
C TRP A 197 -31.47 -4.62 -15.49
N ASN A 198 -31.81 -4.49 -16.77
CA ASN A 198 -32.70 -5.44 -17.42
C ASN A 198 -32.02 -6.83 -17.57
N ASN A 199 -32.83 -7.88 -17.68
CA ASN A 199 -32.33 -9.26 -17.75
C ASN A 199 -31.36 -9.49 -18.92
N VAL A 200 -31.54 -8.76 -20.02
CA VAL A 200 -30.68 -8.86 -21.20
C VAL A 200 -29.27 -8.33 -20.88
N LEU A 201 -29.17 -7.15 -20.27
CA LEU A 201 -27.89 -6.56 -19.88
C LEU A 201 -27.20 -7.44 -18.84
N ARG A 202 -27.92 -7.95 -17.83
CA ARG A 202 -27.32 -8.84 -16.82
C ARG A 202 -26.73 -10.09 -17.43
N ASN A 203 -27.47 -10.75 -18.33
CA ASN A 203 -27.01 -11.99 -18.96
C ASN A 203 -25.83 -11.77 -19.92
N GLU A 204 -25.78 -10.60 -20.58
CA GLU A 204 -24.74 -10.25 -21.54
C GLU A 204 -23.59 -9.42 -20.94
N THR A 205 -23.54 -9.29 -19.61
CA THR A 205 -22.48 -8.58 -18.89
C THR A 205 -21.70 -9.53 -18.01
N VAL A 206 -20.38 -9.50 -18.14
CA VAL A 206 -19.46 -10.23 -17.27
C VAL A 206 -18.61 -9.23 -16.51
N THR A 207 -18.57 -9.37 -15.19
CA THR A 207 -17.77 -8.52 -14.30
C THR A 207 -16.73 -9.38 -13.60
N GLN A 208 -15.46 -9.01 -13.71
CA GLN A 208 -14.32 -9.74 -13.15
C GLN A 208 -13.35 -8.78 -12.45
N HIS A 209 -12.68 -9.26 -11.40
CA HIS A 209 -11.55 -8.55 -10.80
C HIS A 209 -10.36 -8.59 -11.75
N ASP A 210 -9.68 -7.47 -11.87
CA ASP A 210 -8.57 -7.28 -12.81
C ASP A 210 -7.23 -7.13 -12.06
N TRP A 211 -6.12 -7.01 -12.77
CA TRP A 211 -4.78 -7.20 -12.22
C TRP A 211 -4.43 -6.24 -11.08
N SER A 212 -4.94 -5.00 -11.06
CA SER A 212 -4.63 -4.04 -9.99
C SER A 212 -5.18 -4.50 -8.64
N TYR A 213 -6.35 -5.16 -8.65
CA TYR A 213 -6.91 -5.79 -7.46
C TYR A 213 -5.99 -6.90 -6.92
N VAL A 214 -5.43 -7.72 -7.81
CA VAL A 214 -4.48 -8.78 -7.42
C VAL A 214 -3.20 -8.17 -6.84
N LEU A 215 -2.66 -7.11 -7.46
CA LEU A 215 -1.48 -6.44 -6.93
C LEU A 215 -1.70 -5.80 -5.56
N ALA A 216 -2.89 -5.26 -5.29
CA ALA A 216 -3.23 -4.72 -3.97
C ALA A 216 -3.16 -5.81 -2.88
N TRP A 217 -3.73 -7.00 -3.13
CA TRP A 217 -3.64 -8.11 -2.19
C TRP A 217 -2.23 -8.68 -2.05
N LEU A 218 -1.48 -8.81 -3.15
CA LEU A 218 -0.07 -9.21 -3.12
C LEU A 218 0.78 -8.22 -2.31
N SER A 219 0.48 -6.93 -2.42
CA SER A 219 1.11 -5.89 -1.61
C SER A 219 0.81 -6.07 -0.12
N VAL A 220 -0.45 -6.25 0.26
CA VAL A 220 -0.87 -6.49 1.65
C VAL A 220 -0.13 -7.71 2.23
N GLY A 221 -0.11 -8.83 1.50
CA GLY A 221 0.60 -10.03 1.92
C GLY A 221 2.12 -9.82 2.06
N SER A 222 2.72 -9.10 1.11
CA SER A 222 4.16 -8.80 1.13
C SER A 222 4.54 -7.84 2.27
N MET A 223 3.68 -6.87 2.61
CA MET A 223 3.88 -5.99 3.76
C MET A 223 3.85 -6.77 5.08
N PHE A 224 2.92 -7.72 5.21
CA PHE A 224 2.83 -8.58 6.40
C PHE A 224 4.10 -9.42 6.56
N VAL A 225 4.57 -10.06 5.48
CA VAL A 225 5.82 -10.84 5.49
C VAL A 225 7.01 -9.93 5.85
N SER A 226 7.10 -8.75 5.24
CA SER A 226 8.17 -7.79 5.54
C SER A 226 8.17 -7.38 7.02
N SER A 227 7.00 -7.13 7.62
CA SER A 227 6.87 -6.83 9.04
C SER A 227 7.43 -7.95 9.93
N ILE A 228 7.11 -9.21 9.62
CA ILE A 228 7.66 -10.36 10.37
C ILE A 228 9.18 -10.42 10.22
N LEU A 229 9.70 -10.24 9.00
CA LEU A 229 11.14 -10.26 8.74
C LEU A 229 11.87 -9.13 9.48
N PHE A 230 11.33 -7.91 9.53
CA PHE A 230 11.91 -6.82 10.33
C PHE A 230 11.90 -7.15 11.83
N MET A 231 10.84 -7.79 12.33
CA MET A 231 10.77 -8.20 13.72
C MET A 231 11.85 -9.25 14.05
N VAL A 232 12.00 -10.27 13.20
CA VAL A 232 13.05 -11.29 13.33
C VAL A 232 14.45 -10.66 13.24
N SER A 233 14.64 -9.72 12.30
CA SER A 233 15.90 -8.98 12.13
C SER A 233 16.27 -8.22 13.40
N SER A 234 15.29 -7.58 14.06
CA SER A 234 15.50 -6.89 15.33
C SER A 234 15.92 -7.85 16.44
N CYS A 235 15.27 -9.01 16.56
CA CYS A 235 15.65 -10.03 17.54
C CYS A 235 17.10 -10.52 17.32
N CYS A 236 17.47 -10.84 16.08
CA CYS A 236 18.84 -11.23 15.75
C CYS A 236 19.84 -10.10 16.06
N LEU A 237 19.48 -8.84 15.79
CA LEU A 237 20.33 -7.70 16.09
C LEU A 237 20.55 -7.49 17.60
N ARG A 238 19.52 -7.71 18.42
CA ARG A 238 19.62 -7.65 19.88
C ARG A 238 20.54 -8.73 20.42
N SER A 239 20.37 -9.98 19.96
CA SER A 239 21.24 -11.10 20.35
C SER A 239 22.70 -10.80 20.01
N GLU A 240 22.99 -10.29 18.81
CA GLU A 240 24.35 -9.95 18.40
C GLU A 240 24.98 -8.85 19.29
N LEU A 241 24.19 -7.87 19.73
CA LEU A 241 24.64 -6.81 20.63
C LEU A 241 24.88 -7.33 22.06
N GLU A 242 24.08 -8.28 22.52
CA GLU A 242 24.25 -8.95 23.82
C GLU A 242 25.50 -9.84 23.83
N ASP A 243 25.76 -10.56 22.74
CA ASP A 243 26.93 -11.45 22.59
C ASP A 243 28.25 -10.66 22.40
N THR A 244 28.19 -9.43 21.89
CA THR A 244 29.37 -8.58 21.65
C THR A 244 29.18 -7.15 22.16
N PRO A 245 29.08 -6.93 23.49
CA PRO A 245 28.68 -5.66 24.09
C PRO A 245 29.64 -4.49 23.82
N ASN A 246 30.87 -4.77 23.36
CA ASN A 246 31.93 -3.78 23.11
C ASN A 246 32.37 -3.66 21.65
N MET A 247 31.71 -4.33 20.70
CA MET A 247 32.03 -4.08 19.29
C MET A 247 31.32 -2.82 18.79
N HIS A 248 31.93 -1.67 19.10
CA HIS A 248 31.87 -0.54 18.18
C HIS A 248 32.54 -1.00 16.88
N PHE A 249 31.76 -1.59 15.96
CA PHE A 249 32.21 -1.75 14.58
C PHE A 249 32.36 -0.35 13.99
N VAL A 250 33.52 0.27 14.24
CA VAL A 250 34.13 1.13 13.24
C VAL A 250 34.13 0.28 11.97
N MET A 251 33.39 0.72 10.94
CA MET A 251 33.49 0.13 9.61
C MET A 251 34.96 -0.18 9.34
N PRO A 252 35.35 -1.36 8.81
CA PRO A 252 36.74 -1.61 8.46
C PRO A 252 37.08 -0.77 7.23
N VAL A 253 37.28 0.53 7.44
CA VAL A 253 38.05 1.36 6.55
C VAL A 253 39.50 1.05 6.95
N TYR A 254 40.08 0.10 6.21
CA TYR A 254 41.43 -0.49 6.30
C TYR A 254 41.60 -1.79 7.13
N PRO A 255 42.37 -2.76 6.59
CA PRO A 255 42.75 -3.96 7.33
C PRO A 255 43.75 -3.56 8.41
N GLN A 256 43.32 -3.57 9.67
CA GLN A 256 44.23 -3.37 10.79
C GLN A 256 45.11 -4.61 10.91
N LYS A 257 46.40 -4.45 10.60
CA LYS A 257 47.42 -5.48 10.76
C LYS A 257 47.33 -6.08 12.17
N GLN A 258 47.25 -7.40 12.23
CA GLN A 258 47.49 -8.22 13.43
C GLN A 258 48.72 -7.69 14.18
N HIS A 259 48.67 -7.57 15.52
CA HIS A 259 49.76 -7.45 16.50
C HIS A 259 49.10 -7.02 17.84
N TYR A 260 49.19 -7.65 19.02
CA TYR A 260 50.13 -8.58 19.64
C TYR A 260 49.40 -9.46 20.68
N ALA A 261 49.91 -10.69 20.85
CA ALA A 261 49.61 -11.57 21.98
C ALA A 261 50.28 -11.04 23.26
N TYR A 262 49.56 -11.02 24.38
CA TYR A 262 50.07 -10.72 25.72
C TYR A 262 50.88 -11.92 26.26
N PRO A 263 52.10 -11.73 26.79
CA PRO A 263 52.74 -12.72 27.66
C PRO A 263 52.36 -12.49 29.14
N PRO A 264 52.30 -13.55 29.97
CA PRO A 264 51.85 -13.49 31.37
C PRO A 264 52.93 -12.93 32.32
N PRO A 265 52.54 -12.43 33.51
CA PRO A 265 53.44 -11.66 34.38
C PRO A 265 54.34 -12.55 35.24
N VAL A 266 55.63 -12.20 35.29
CA VAL A 266 56.62 -12.77 36.20
C VAL A 266 57.10 -11.67 37.16
N TYR A 267 56.86 -11.84 38.46
CA TYR A 267 57.46 -11.11 39.59
C TYR A 267 58.83 -11.74 39.97
N PRO A 268 59.75 -11.20 40.82
CA PRO A 268 59.87 -9.92 41.61
C PRO A 268 61.34 -9.32 41.50
N PRO A 269 62.01 -8.58 42.45
CA PRO A 269 61.62 -7.92 43.73
C PRO A 269 62.15 -6.46 44.00
N TYR A 270 61.42 -5.74 44.86
CA TYR A 270 61.77 -4.72 45.90
C TYR A 270 63.01 -3.77 45.78
N GLN A 271 62.77 -2.44 45.89
CA GLN A 271 63.49 -1.44 46.75
C GLN A 271 62.84 -0.01 46.66
N PRO A 272 63.00 0.90 47.66
CA PRO A 272 62.00 1.92 48.04
C PRO A 272 62.37 3.43 47.91
N GLY A 273 61.42 4.26 47.46
CA GLY A 273 61.23 5.73 47.72
C GLY A 273 62.05 6.75 46.89
N PRO A 274 61.75 8.10 46.90
CA PRO A 274 60.59 8.88 47.38
C PRO A 274 59.96 9.84 46.28
N PRO A 275 58.91 10.65 46.57
CA PRO A 275 57.94 11.19 45.59
C PRO A 275 58.19 12.66 45.14
N TYR A 276 57.24 13.22 44.35
CA TYR A 276 56.99 14.62 43.96
C TYR A 276 57.24 15.00 42.48
N TYR A 277 56.18 15.33 41.72
CA TYR A 277 55.83 16.73 41.37
C TYR A 277 54.46 16.84 40.67
N HIS A 278 53.77 17.94 40.99
CA HIS A 278 52.42 18.36 40.60
C HIS A 278 52.38 19.19 39.30
N GLY A 279 51.19 19.24 38.68
CA GLY A 279 50.69 20.33 37.81
C GLY A 279 50.27 19.83 36.42
N SER A 280 49.13 20.16 35.81
CA SER A 280 48.02 21.10 36.06
C SER A 280 46.93 20.74 35.02
N GLN A 281 45.71 20.35 35.41
CA GLN A 281 44.51 21.19 35.49
C GLN A 281 44.06 21.82 34.16
N CYS A 282 42.95 21.31 33.59
CA CYS A 282 41.92 22.09 32.89
C CYS A 282 40.67 21.20 32.65
N GLY A 283 39.66 21.35 33.51
CA GLY A 283 38.26 21.14 33.13
C GLY A 283 37.71 22.38 32.40
N PRO A 284 36.45 22.41 31.93
CA PRO A 284 35.29 22.10 32.78
C PRO A 284 34.16 21.29 32.13
N TYR A 285 33.32 20.70 32.98
CA TYR A 285 31.99 20.20 32.66
C TYR A 285 30.96 21.34 32.65
N ASN A 286 30.05 21.25 31.68
CA ASN A 286 28.61 21.56 31.65
C ASN A 286 28.07 22.90 32.20
N TYR A 287 27.29 23.58 31.35
CA TYR A 287 25.83 23.60 31.45
C TYR A 287 25.21 23.46 30.05
#